data_AF-A0A519V408-F1
#
_entry.id   AF-A0A519V408-F1
#
_cell.length_a   1.000
_cell.length_b   1.000
_cell.length_c   1.000
_cell.angle_alpha   90.00
_cell.angle_beta   90.00
_cell.angle_gamma   90.00
#
_symmetry.space_group_name_H-M   'P 1'
#
loop_
_entity.id
_entity.type
_entity.pdbx_description
1 polymer ?
#
loop_
_entity_poly.entity_id
_entity_poly.type
_entity_poly.pdbx_seq_one_letter_code
_entity_poly.pdbx_strand_id
1 'polypeptide(L)'
;MLSKVIPSAGKLLISEPFLNDPNFKRSVVLMAEHSEEGTLGFILNHPSQFLLKDLVPDLEQADFPVFIGGPVEVDTVHFIHRCYDKLNSGEEIAKGIYWGGNFETLKILINNNSISSDEIKFFLGYSGWGIDQLTEEINENTWIVSDQFHPDVVFSHNEEELWR
;
A
#
# COMPACT_ATOMS: atom_id res chain seq x y z
N MET A 1 10.11 -27.62 -1.48
CA MET A 1 10.81 -26.62 -0.67
C MET A 1 10.22 -25.29 -1.05
N LEU A 2 9.37 -24.70 -0.20
CA LEU A 2 8.85 -23.36 -0.44
C LEU A 2 10.03 -22.41 -0.27
N SER A 3 10.43 -21.76 -1.36
CA SER A 3 11.50 -20.78 -1.37
C SER A 3 11.20 -19.75 -0.29
N LYS A 4 12.01 -19.70 0.78
CA LYS A 4 11.91 -18.67 1.81
C LYS A 4 12.35 -17.35 1.17
N VAL A 5 11.41 -16.69 0.51
CA VAL A 5 11.60 -15.31 0.04
C VAL A 5 11.81 -14.46 1.29
N ILE A 6 12.96 -13.81 1.37
CA ILE A 6 13.30 -12.95 2.50
C ILE A 6 12.38 -11.73 2.45
N PRO A 7 11.72 -11.34 3.56
CA PRO A 7 10.96 -10.10 3.62
C PRO A 7 11.87 -8.91 3.34
N SER A 8 11.40 -7.96 2.53
CA SER A 8 12.13 -6.75 2.18
C SER A 8 11.16 -5.71 1.67
N ALA A 9 11.55 -4.44 1.72
CA ALA A 9 10.79 -3.36 1.10
C ALA A 9 10.54 -3.67 -0.39
N GLY A 10 9.36 -3.31 -0.86
CA GLY A 10 8.94 -3.53 -2.24
C GLY A 10 8.55 -4.98 -2.56
N LYS A 11 8.21 -5.81 -1.57
CA LYS A 11 7.60 -7.13 -1.78
C LYS A 11 6.15 -7.16 -1.27
N LEU A 12 5.39 -8.14 -1.74
CA LEU A 12 4.01 -8.35 -1.29
C LEU A 12 3.96 -9.42 -0.20
N LEU A 13 3.14 -9.17 0.81
CA LEU A 13 2.68 -10.17 1.77
C LEU A 13 1.25 -10.53 1.42
N ILE A 14 1.02 -11.80 1.18
CA ILE A 14 -0.30 -12.35 0.93
C ILE A 14 -0.69 -13.09 2.20
N SER A 15 -1.78 -12.65 2.83
CA SER A 15 -2.30 -13.34 4.01
C SER A 15 -2.72 -14.77 3.66
N GLU A 16 -2.84 -15.64 4.64
CA GLU A 16 -3.47 -16.95 4.44
C GLU A 16 -5.01 -16.81 4.42
N PRO A 17 -5.74 -17.56 3.57
CA PRO A 17 -7.21 -17.49 3.50
C PRO A 17 -7.93 -17.78 4.82
N PHE A 18 -7.28 -18.52 5.73
CA PHE A 18 -7.80 -18.91 7.04
C PHE A 18 -7.30 -18.02 8.18
N LEU A 19 -6.67 -16.88 7.86
CA LEU A 19 -6.27 -15.92 8.87
C LEU A 19 -7.47 -15.47 9.71
N ASN A 20 -7.35 -15.64 11.03
CA ASN A 20 -8.42 -15.30 11.98
C ASN A 20 -8.52 -13.79 12.24
N ASP A 21 -7.52 -13.00 11.83
CA ASP A 21 -7.58 -11.55 11.96
C ASP A 21 -8.52 -10.95 10.90
N PRO A 22 -9.61 -10.27 11.30
CA PRO A 22 -10.58 -9.71 10.37
C PRO A 22 -10.05 -8.54 9.55
N ASN A 23 -9.00 -7.84 10.01
CA ASN A 23 -8.40 -6.73 9.27
C ASN A 23 -7.52 -7.21 8.13
N PHE A 24 -6.94 -8.40 8.29
CA PHE A 24 -5.98 -8.96 7.35
C PHE A 24 -6.51 -10.17 6.58
N LYS A 25 -7.74 -10.59 6.81
CA LYS A 25 -8.34 -11.72 6.11
C LYS A 25 -8.43 -11.46 4.61
N ARG A 26 -7.75 -12.30 3.82
CA ARG A 26 -7.63 -12.14 2.36
C ARG A 26 -7.01 -10.81 1.94
N SER A 27 -6.14 -10.24 2.78
CA SER A 27 -5.39 -9.03 2.47
C SER A 27 -4.12 -9.31 1.66
N VAL A 28 -3.80 -8.35 0.80
CA VAL A 28 -2.52 -8.25 0.10
C VAL A 28 -1.84 -6.97 0.57
N VAL A 29 -0.71 -7.09 1.26
CA VAL A 29 0.03 -5.96 1.82
C VAL A 29 1.28 -5.72 0.99
N LEU A 30 1.50 -4.48 0.56
CA LEU A 30 2.79 -4.03 0.02
C LEU A 30 3.69 -3.58 1.17
N MET A 31 4.83 -4.23 1.37
CA MET A 31 5.85 -3.76 2.31
C MET A 31 6.50 -2.51 1.73
N ALA A 32 6.29 -1.37 2.37
CA ALA A 32 6.91 -0.10 2.01
C ALA A 32 8.30 0.02 2.64
N GLU A 33 8.45 -0.45 3.88
CA GLU A 33 9.71 -0.43 4.61
C GLU A 33 9.92 -1.76 5.34
N HIS A 34 11.16 -2.24 5.38
CA HIS A 34 11.55 -3.39 6.18
C HIS A 34 12.97 -3.19 6.70
N SER A 35 13.11 -3.08 8.02
CA SER A 35 14.38 -2.88 8.71
C SER A 35 14.47 -3.75 9.97
N GLU A 36 15.61 -3.73 10.66
CA GLU A 36 15.79 -4.44 11.94
C GLU A 36 14.90 -3.85 13.06
N GLU A 37 14.36 -2.65 12.87
CA GLU A 37 13.49 -1.97 13.83
C GLU A 37 12.00 -2.32 13.64
N GLY A 38 11.63 -2.83 12.47
CA GLY A 38 10.26 -3.23 12.17
C GLY A 38 9.95 -3.31 10.67
N THR A 39 8.69 -3.59 10.35
CA THR A 39 8.18 -3.56 8.96
C THR A 39 6.97 -2.66 8.88
N LEU A 40 6.88 -1.89 7.80
CA LEU A 40 5.70 -1.10 7.46
C LEU A 40 5.17 -1.52 6.10
N GLY A 41 3.85 -1.64 6.00
CA GLY A 41 3.19 -1.93 4.73
C GLY A 41 1.78 -1.39 4.62
N PHE A 42 1.23 -1.46 3.41
CA PHE A 42 -0.10 -0.97 3.06
C PHE A 42 -0.94 -2.09 2.44
N ILE A 43 -2.13 -2.32 2.97
CA ILE A 43 -3.11 -3.24 2.38
C ILE A 43 -3.65 -2.64 1.07
N LEU A 44 -3.44 -3.36 -0.04
CA LEU A 44 -3.76 -2.92 -1.40
C LEU A 44 -5.22 -3.16 -1.82
N ASN A 45 -5.89 -4.10 -1.17
CA ASN A 45 -7.16 -4.67 -1.61
C ASN A 45 -8.31 -4.47 -0.60
N HIS A 46 -8.19 -3.50 0.30
CA HIS A 46 -9.27 -3.12 1.21
C HIS A 46 -9.76 -1.71 0.85
N PRO A 47 -10.72 -1.55 -0.08
CA PRO A 47 -11.28 -0.25 -0.38
C PRO A 47 -12.03 0.30 0.84
N SER A 48 -11.88 1.60 1.10
CA SER A 48 -12.66 2.31 2.10
C SER A 48 -13.93 2.91 1.47
N GLN A 49 -14.82 3.42 2.32
CA GLN A 49 -15.99 4.19 1.87
C GLN A 49 -15.68 5.67 1.58
N PHE A 50 -14.45 6.11 1.83
CA PHE A 50 -14.03 7.49 1.68
C PHE A 50 -13.37 7.72 0.33
N LEU A 51 -13.61 8.90 -0.24
CA LEU A 51 -12.86 9.42 -1.37
C LEU A 51 -11.86 10.46 -0.89
N LEU A 52 -10.86 10.74 -1.71
CA LEU A 52 -9.84 11.73 -1.36
C LEU A 52 -10.45 13.12 -1.08
N LYS A 53 -11.49 13.50 -1.82
CA LYS A 53 -12.25 14.73 -1.61
C LYS A 53 -12.94 14.82 -0.24
N ASP A 54 -13.31 13.69 0.37
CA ASP A 54 -13.94 13.65 1.69
C ASP A 54 -12.92 13.90 2.81
N LEU A 55 -11.66 13.52 2.56
CA LEU A 55 -10.54 13.68 3.49
C LEU A 55 -9.85 15.05 3.33
N VAL A 56 -9.85 15.58 2.10
CA VAL A 56 -9.07 16.74 1.71
C VAL A 56 -9.99 17.75 1.05
N PRO A 57 -10.45 18.78 1.79
CA PRO A 57 -11.41 19.74 1.26
C PRO A 57 -10.90 20.57 0.07
N ASP A 58 -9.57 20.68 -0.11
CA ASP A 58 -8.93 21.33 -1.27
C ASP A 58 -9.05 20.54 -2.59
N LEU A 59 -9.55 19.30 -2.54
CA LEU A 59 -9.57 18.36 -3.65
C LEU A 59 -11.00 17.94 -4.03
N GLU A 60 -11.90 18.92 -4.15
CA GLU A 60 -13.33 18.68 -4.41
C GLU A 60 -13.62 17.88 -5.70
N GLN A 61 -12.72 17.92 -6.69
CA GLN A 61 -12.84 17.20 -7.97
C GLN A 61 -12.08 15.87 -7.99
N ALA A 62 -11.47 15.47 -6.88
CA ALA A 62 -10.64 14.27 -6.79
C ALA A 62 -11.49 13.06 -6.38
N ASP A 63 -12.13 12.41 -7.36
CA ASP A 63 -12.83 11.13 -7.19
C ASP A 63 -11.85 9.93 -7.11
N PHE A 64 -10.82 10.05 -6.27
CA PHE A 64 -9.86 8.98 -6.05
C PHE A 64 -10.34 8.10 -4.88
N PRO A 65 -10.45 6.77 -5.09
CA PRO A 65 -10.77 5.85 -4.01
C PRO A 65 -9.63 5.79 -3.01
N VAL A 66 -10.00 5.78 -1.73
CA VAL A 66 -9.05 5.62 -0.63
C VAL A 66 -9.19 4.20 -0.09
N PHE A 67 -8.08 3.56 0.20
CA PHE A 67 -8.00 2.21 0.73
C PHE A 67 -7.64 2.26 2.21
N ILE A 68 -7.95 1.20 2.96
CA ILE A 68 -7.48 1.06 4.33
C ILE A 68 -6.09 0.44 4.25
N GLY A 69 -5.05 1.20 4.60
CA GLY A 69 -3.67 0.73 4.57
C GLY A 69 -3.34 -0.17 5.76
N GLY A 70 -4.04 -0.01 6.88
CA GLY A 70 -3.95 -0.85 8.06
C GLY A 70 -4.58 -0.21 9.29
N PRO A 71 -4.48 -0.86 10.47
CA PRO A 71 -5.11 -0.39 11.70
C PRO A 71 -4.33 0.72 12.43
N VAL A 72 -3.10 1.03 12.00
CA VAL A 72 -2.23 2.02 12.66
C VAL A 72 -2.40 3.38 12.00
N GLU A 73 -2.53 4.44 12.81
CA GLU A 73 -2.68 5.84 12.33
C GLU A 73 -3.76 6.02 11.25
N VAL A 74 -4.95 5.46 11.49
CA VAL A 74 -6.09 5.51 10.55
C VAL A 74 -6.58 6.93 10.20
N ASP A 75 -6.15 7.95 10.93
CA ASP A 75 -6.42 9.36 10.67
C ASP A 75 -5.40 10.00 9.69
N THR A 76 -4.31 9.31 9.36
CA THR A 76 -3.25 9.78 8.47
C THR A 76 -3.43 9.24 7.06
N VAL A 77 -3.38 10.15 6.07
CA VAL A 77 -3.44 9.79 4.65
C VAL A 77 -2.03 9.54 4.14
N HIS A 78 -1.80 8.31 3.70
CA HIS A 78 -0.63 7.91 2.93
C HIS A 78 -1.01 7.74 1.46
N PHE A 79 -0.03 7.84 0.56
CA PHE A 79 -0.23 7.57 -0.84
C PHE A 79 1.00 6.93 -1.45
N ILE A 80 0.79 6.09 -2.45
CA ILE A 80 1.85 5.54 -3.29
C ILE A 80 1.58 5.95 -4.73
N HIS A 81 2.64 6.29 -5.46
CA HIS A 81 2.53 6.78 -6.83
C HIS A 81 3.65 6.24 -7.70
N ARG A 82 3.40 6.19 -9.01
CA ARG A 82 4.44 5.93 -10.03
C ARG A 82 4.85 7.18 -10.82
N CYS A 83 4.26 8.32 -10.48
CA CYS A 83 4.50 9.63 -11.12
C CYS A 83 5.72 10.40 -10.55
N TYR A 84 6.86 9.74 -10.34
CA TYR A 84 8.03 10.45 -9.79
C TYR A 84 8.47 11.62 -10.68
N ASP A 85 8.38 11.47 -12.01
CA ASP A 85 8.70 12.53 -12.98
C ASP A 85 7.89 13.83 -12.77
N LYS A 86 6.64 13.70 -12.29
CA LYS A 86 5.73 14.83 -12.05
C LYS A 86 5.91 15.40 -10.64
N LEU A 87 5.99 14.53 -9.62
CA LEU A 87 6.03 14.94 -8.21
C LEU A 87 7.45 15.32 -7.74
N ASN A 88 8.49 14.73 -8.36
CA ASN A 88 9.90 14.81 -7.96
C ASN A 88 10.11 14.64 -6.44
N SER A 89 9.29 13.79 -5.84
CA SER A 89 9.19 13.58 -4.41
C SER A 89 8.62 12.19 -4.17
N GLY A 90 8.90 11.61 -3.01
CA GLY A 90 8.55 10.22 -2.66
C GLY A 90 9.79 9.33 -2.54
N GLU A 91 9.67 8.32 -1.69
CA GLU A 91 10.71 7.33 -1.42
C GLU A 91 10.49 6.11 -2.30
N GLU A 92 11.51 5.63 -3.01
CA GLU A 92 11.38 4.48 -3.89
C GLU A 92 11.31 3.19 -3.05
N ILE A 93 10.12 2.57 -3.00
CA ILE A 93 9.89 1.32 -2.27
C ILE A 93 10.08 0.10 -3.18
N ALA A 94 9.74 0.23 -4.46
CA ALA A 94 9.91 -0.79 -5.47
C ALA A 94 10.20 -0.13 -6.81
N LYS A 95 10.65 -0.91 -7.80
CA LYS A 95 11.04 -0.40 -9.11
C LYS A 95 9.89 0.36 -9.79
N GLY A 96 9.97 1.69 -9.79
CA GLY A 96 8.94 2.58 -10.34
C GLY A 96 7.72 2.81 -9.43
N ILE A 97 7.79 2.42 -8.15
CA ILE A 97 6.75 2.67 -7.14
C ILE A 97 7.38 3.48 -6.01
N TYR A 98 6.76 4.62 -5.74
CA TYR A 98 7.23 5.59 -4.76
C TYR A 98 6.18 5.76 -3.68
N TRP A 99 6.62 5.84 -2.44
CA TRP A 99 5.78 6.07 -1.28
C TRP A 99 5.93 7.51 -0.78
N GLY A 100 4.80 8.13 -0.48
CA GLY A 100 4.75 9.47 0.08
C GLY A 100 5.24 10.53 -0.91
N GLY A 101 5.68 11.66 -0.37
CA GLY A 101 6.15 12.80 -1.14
C GLY A 101 5.42 14.09 -0.77
N ASN A 102 5.57 15.12 -1.61
CA ASN A 102 5.00 16.43 -1.33
C ASN A 102 3.49 16.48 -1.63
N PHE A 103 2.68 16.41 -0.57
CA PHE A 103 1.23 16.44 -0.66
C PHE A 103 0.68 17.73 -1.29
N GLU A 104 1.34 18.88 -1.10
CA GLU A 104 0.91 20.14 -1.72
C GLU A 104 1.08 20.12 -3.24
N THR A 105 2.21 19.59 -3.72
CA THR A 105 2.48 19.41 -5.15
C THR A 105 1.49 18.41 -5.73
N LEU A 106 1.20 17.33 -5.00
CA LEU A 106 0.21 16.35 -5.41
C LEU A 106 -1.16 16.99 -5.59
N LYS A 107 -1.60 17.82 -4.65
CA LYS A 107 -2.87 18.54 -4.74
C LYS A 107 -2.96 19.39 -6.02
N ILE A 108 -1.88 20.10 -6.35
CA ILE A 108 -1.80 20.92 -7.56
C ILE A 108 -1.90 20.04 -8.81
N LEU A 109 -1.22 18.90 -8.85
CA LEU A 109 -1.24 17.98 -9.99
C LEU A 109 -2.62 17.33 -10.19
N ILE A 110 -3.30 16.96 -9.10
CA ILE A 110 -4.66 16.43 -9.14
C ILE A 110 -5.64 17.48 -9.64
N ASN A 111 -5.59 18.71 -9.10
CA ASN A 111 -6.46 19.80 -9.53
C ASN A 111 -6.23 20.20 -11.01
N ASN A 112 -5.02 20.02 -11.52
CA ASN A 112 -4.72 20.22 -12.94
C ASN A 112 -5.06 19.01 -13.83
N ASN A 113 -5.65 17.93 -13.29
CA ASN A 113 -5.90 16.66 -14.00
C ASN A 113 -4.64 16.07 -14.64
N SER A 114 -3.48 16.28 -14.03
CA SER A 114 -2.18 15.78 -14.51
C SER A 114 -1.87 14.37 -14.02
N ILE A 115 -2.60 13.86 -13.01
CA ILE A 115 -2.43 12.53 -12.43
C ILE A 115 -3.74 11.77 -12.56
N SER A 116 -3.66 10.52 -13.01
CA SER A 116 -4.80 9.60 -13.05
C SER A 116 -4.81 8.65 -11.86
N SER A 117 -5.98 8.09 -11.51
CA SER A 117 -6.13 7.09 -10.44
C SER A 117 -5.35 5.79 -10.70
N ASP A 118 -4.98 5.52 -11.95
CA ASP A 118 -4.11 4.41 -12.32
C ASP A 118 -2.63 4.68 -12.00
N GLU A 119 -2.27 5.92 -11.64
CA GLU A 119 -0.89 6.31 -11.33
C GLU A 119 -0.64 6.58 -9.85
N ILE A 120 -1.70 6.69 -9.05
CA ILE A 120 -1.63 6.98 -7.61
C ILE A 120 -2.73 6.24 -6.86
N LYS A 121 -2.40 5.76 -5.67
CA LYS A 121 -3.33 5.11 -4.76
C LYS A 121 -3.19 5.68 -3.35
N PHE A 122 -4.31 5.92 -2.70
CA PHE A 122 -4.37 6.53 -1.36
C PHE A 122 -4.74 5.50 -0.32
N PHE A 123 -4.17 5.63 0.87
CA PHE A 123 -4.36 4.75 2.00
C PHE A 123 -4.62 5.55 3.28
N LEU A 124 -5.56 5.07 4.09
CA LEU A 124 -5.75 5.52 5.46
C LEU A 124 -5.02 4.58 6.40
N GLY A 125 -4.10 5.14 7.17
CA GLY A 125 -3.23 4.39 8.05
C GLY A 125 -2.29 3.43 7.31
N TYR A 126 -1.60 2.63 8.11
CA TYR A 126 -0.67 1.60 7.65
C TYR A 126 -0.73 0.37 8.55
N SER A 127 -0.15 -0.71 8.07
CA SER A 127 0.11 -1.92 8.85
C SER A 127 1.56 -1.90 9.28
N GLY A 128 1.77 -1.94 10.59
CA GLY A 128 3.09 -2.04 11.20
C GLY A 128 3.29 -3.41 11.84
N TRP A 129 4.47 -3.98 11.66
CA TRP A 129 4.93 -5.16 12.37
C TRP A 129 6.08 -4.77 13.28
N GLY A 130 6.03 -5.26 14.52
CA GLY A 130 7.14 -5.16 15.45
C GLY A 130 8.33 -6.00 15.02
N ILE A 131 9.44 -5.83 15.75
CA ILE A 131 10.65 -6.62 15.60
C ILE A 131 10.32 -8.11 15.74
N ASP A 132 10.82 -8.91 14.80
CA ASP A 132 10.59 -10.36 14.67
C ASP A 132 9.14 -10.83 14.48
N GLN A 133 8.13 -9.99 14.70
CA GLN A 133 6.71 -10.35 14.58
C GLN A 133 6.37 -10.88 13.18
N LEU A 134 6.76 -10.14 12.14
CA LEU A 134 6.52 -10.58 10.76
C LEU A 134 7.24 -11.90 10.46
N THR A 135 8.46 -12.05 10.97
CA THR A 135 9.25 -13.27 10.79
C THR A 135 8.58 -14.46 11.47
N GLU A 136 8.06 -14.30 12.69
CA GLU A 136 7.29 -15.32 13.40
C GLU A 136 6.04 -15.69 12.61
N GLU A 137 5.25 -14.71 12.17
CA GLU A 137 4.03 -14.96 11.40
C GLU A 137 4.32 -15.66 10.06
N ILE A 138 5.41 -15.32 9.37
CA ILE A 138 5.86 -16.04 8.17
C ILE A 138 6.22 -17.50 8.52
N ASN A 139 6.89 -17.75 9.64
CA ASN A 139 7.21 -19.11 10.07
C ASN A 139 5.97 -19.91 10.50
N GLU A 140 4.94 -19.24 11.02
CA GLU A 140 3.63 -19.84 11.31
C GLU A 140 2.77 -20.06 10.05
N ASN A 141 3.26 -19.69 8.87
CA ASN A 141 2.55 -19.72 7.58
C ASN A 141 1.34 -18.78 7.53
N THR A 142 1.30 -17.76 8.39
CA THR A 142 0.26 -16.73 8.40
C THR A 142 0.37 -15.81 7.18
N TRP A 143 1.61 -15.58 6.72
CA TRP A 143 1.93 -14.75 5.56
C TRP A 143 2.79 -15.48 4.54
N ILE A 144 2.48 -15.27 3.27
CA ILE A 144 3.26 -15.72 2.13
C ILE A 144 3.93 -14.50 1.50
N VAL A 145 5.27 -14.50 1.47
CA VAL A 145 6.04 -13.42 0.83
C VAL A 145 6.16 -13.70 -0.67
N SER A 146 5.70 -12.75 -1.50
CA SER A 146 5.85 -12.80 -2.95
C SER A 146 6.82 -11.71 -3.44
N ASP A 147 7.87 -12.15 -4.12
CA ASP A 147 8.88 -11.29 -4.77
C ASP A 147 8.48 -10.90 -6.21
N GLN A 148 7.58 -11.67 -6.82
CA GLN A 148 7.19 -11.52 -8.22
C GLN A 148 5.80 -10.92 -8.31
N PHE A 149 5.72 -9.61 -8.50
CA PHE A 149 4.49 -8.93 -8.86
C PHE A 149 4.77 -7.87 -9.92
N HIS A 150 3.79 -7.64 -10.79
CA HIS A 150 3.85 -6.53 -11.74
C HIS A 150 3.54 -5.23 -10.99
N PRO A 151 4.24 -4.12 -11.21
CA PRO A 151 3.94 -2.86 -10.54
C PRO A 151 2.48 -2.41 -10.71
N ASP A 152 1.87 -2.75 -11.85
CA ASP A 152 0.44 -2.48 -12.13
C ASP A 152 -0.51 -3.17 -11.15
N VAL A 153 -0.10 -4.28 -10.50
CA VAL A 153 -0.88 -4.95 -9.45
C VAL A 153 -1.16 -3.99 -8.30
N VAL A 154 -0.20 -3.13 -7.95
CA VAL A 154 -0.33 -2.15 -6.86
C VAL A 154 -1.40 -1.10 -7.15
N PHE A 155 -1.45 -0.64 -8.39
CA PHE A 155 -2.42 0.37 -8.87
C PHE A 155 -3.72 -0.26 -9.38
N SER A 156 -3.77 -1.59 -9.49
CA SER A 156 -5.00 -2.30 -9.84
C SER A 156 -6.06 -2.09 -8.76
N HIS A 157 -7.28 -1.87 -9.23
CA HIS A 157 -8.48 -1.74 -8.39
C HIS A 157 -9.22 -3.08 -8.27
N ASN A 158 -8.70 -4.15 -8.88
CA ASN A 158 -9.39 -5.43 -8.96
C ASN A 158 -8.92 -6.38 -7.85
N GLU A 159 -9.69 -6.45 -6.76
CA GLU A 159 -9.42 -7.30 -5.60
C GLU A 159 -9.27 -8.78 -5.97
N GLU A 160 -10.02 -9.27 -6.97
CA GLU A 160 -9.96 -10.66 -7.43
C GLU A 160 -8.67 -10.98 -8.19
N GLU A 161 -8.04 -10.00 -8.84
CA GLU A 161 -6.74 -10.20 -9.51
C GLU A 161 -5.57 -10.11 -8.53
N LEU A 162 -5.73 -9.38 -7.43
CA LEU A 162 -4.70 -9.24 -6.39
C LEU A 162 -4.51 -10.52 -5.58
N TRP A 163 -5.59 -11.28 -5.36
CA TRP A 163 -5.60 -12.49 -4.54
C TRP A 163 -5.42 -13.81 -5.33
N ARG A 164 -5.47 -13.77 -6.66
CA ARG A 164 -5.48 -14.98 -7.50
C ARG A 164 -4.12 -15.66 -7.67
#